data_AF-A0A167U2Z5-F1
#
_entry.id   AF-A0A167U2Z5-F1
#
_cell.length_a   1.000
_cell.length_b   1.000
_cell.length_c   1.000
_cell.angle_alpha   90.00
_cell.angle_beta   90.00
_cell.angle_gamma   90.00
#
_symmetry.space_group_name_H-M   'P 1'
#
loop_
_entity.id
_entity.type
_entity.pdbx_description
1 polymer ?
#
loop_
_entity_poly.entity_id
_entity_poly.type
_entity_poly.pdbx_seq_one_letter_code
_entity_poly.pdbx_strand_id
1 'polypeptide(L)'
;MAFEIRPAREADMPAVARINRHYILNTVMTFKETVGPLDTYVDTLRAVAAEGLPYLVAVARDSSAPITADVADADAAAPAVLGYAYAKAFRADRPAYRYAVELTLFCDPEHTGRGLGSALLTTLLDAVKTTTPRPAAAAAAAAAAPGHPSHLADGDTAAAPRPIRHVLAVMAVDDQGQQQGRALKAFYERFGFGLVRLF
;
A
#
# COMPACT_ATOMS: atom_id res chain seq x y z
N MET A 1 -22.57 7.13 4.05
CA MET A 1 -21.44 7.82 4.70
C MET A 1 -20.58 8.43 3.62
N ALA A 2 -20.36 9.73 3.68
CA ALA A 2 -19.56 10.43 2.68
C ALA A 2 -18.09 10.45 3.11
N PHE A 3 -17.19 10.12 2.19
CA PHE A 3 -15.74 10.16 2.41
C PHE A 3 -15.03 10.84 1.23
N GLU A 4 -13.81 11.27 1.45
CA GLU A 4 -12.91 11.80 0.44
C GLU A 4 -11.64 10.95 0.42
N ILE A 5 -11.16 10.60 -0.78
CA ILE A 5 -9.86 9.95 -0.96
C ILE A 5 -8.87 11.01 -1.38
N ARG A 6 -7.75 11.11 -0.65
CA ARG A 6 -6.68 12.09 -0.91
C ARG A 6 -5.31 11.47 -0.63
N PRO A 7 -4.22 12.09 -1.12
CA PRO A 7 -2.87 11.73 -0.69
C PRO A 7 -2.73 11.78 0.84
N ALA A 8 -2.02 10.80 1.37
CA ALA A 8 -1.68 10.72 2.79
C ALA A 8 -0.64 11.76 3.18
N ARG A 9 -0.71 12.22 4.42
CA ARG A 9 0.23 13.16 5.07
C ARG A 9 0.76 12.52 6.34
N GLU A 10 1.87 13.02 6.87
CA GLU A 10 2.44 12.50 8.12
C GLU A 10 1.43 12.56 9.28
N ALA A 11 0.58 13.60 9.31
CA ALA A 11 -0.50 13.74 10.30
C ALA A 11 -1.57 12.62 10.26
N ASP A 12 -1.65 11.85 9.17
CA ASP A 12 -2.57 10.71 9.06
C ASP A 12 -2.00 9.42 9.68
N MET A 13 -0.69 9.37 9.91
CA MET A 13 0.03 8.14 10.32
C MET A 13 -0.42 7.57 11.66
N PRO A 14 -0.79 8.37 12.68
CA PRO A 14 -1.38 7.83 13.91
C PRO A 14 -2.64 7.00 13.65
N ALA A 15 -3.52 7.48 12.76
CA ALA A 15 -4.76 6.77 12.43
C ALA A 15 -4.50 5.53 11.56
N VAL A 16 -3.56 5.61 10.62
CA VAL A 16 -3.09 4.45 9.85
C VAL A 16 -2.50 3.38 10.77
N ALA A 17 -1.66 3.77 11.73
CA ALA A 17 -1.05 2.87 12.70
C ALA A 17 -2.12 2.18 13.57
N ARG A 18 -3.15 2.92 14.01
CA ARG A 18 -4.30 2.37 14.74
C ARG A 18 -5.06 1.31 13.92
N ILE A 19 -5.36 1.59 12.65
CA ILE A 19 -6.02 0.62 11.76
C ILE A 19 -5.13 -0.61 11.58
N ASN A 20 -3.84 -0.44 11.27
CA ASN A 20 -2.92 -1.57 11.08
C ASN A 20 -2.76 -2.40 12.35
N ARG A 21 -2.68 -1.75 13.53
CA ARG A 21 -2.64 -2.42 14.84
C ARG A 21 -3.81 -3.39 15.01
N HIS A 22 -5.03 -3.01 14.63
CA HIS A 22 -6.17 -3.91 14.70
C HIS A 22 -5.93 -5.18 13.86
N TYR A 23 -5.50 -5.03 12.60
CA TYR A 23 -5.25 -6.16 11.71
C TYR A 23 -4.09 -7.04 12.16
N ILE A 24 -3.02 -6.47 12.73
CA ILE A 24 -1.89 -7.21 13.31
C ILE A 24 -2.36 -8.10 14.46
N LEU A 25 -3.15 -7.53 15.39
CA LEU A 25 -3.49 -8.21 16.64
C LEU A 25 -4.65 -9.19 16.51
N ASN A 26 -5.53 -9.01 15.52
CA ASN A 26 -6.82 -9.70 15.47
C ASN A 26 -7.06 -10.51 14.19
N THR A 27 -6.14 -10.48 13.22
CA THR A 27 -6.35 -11.15 11.92
C THR A 27 -5.06 -11.72 11.35
N VAL A 28 -5.18 -12.61 10.38
CA VAL A 28 -4.05 -13.10 9.56
C VAL A 28 -3.82 -12.24 8.30
N MET A 29 -4.58 -11.16 8.11
CA MET A 29 -4.56 -10.37 6.86
C MET A 29 -3.25 -9.61 6.62
N THR A 30 -2.37 -9.56 7.60
CA THR A 30 -1.03 -9.00 7.50
C THR A 30 -0.02 -10.03 7.98
N PHE A 31 1.19 -10.01 7.42
CA PHE A 31 2.30 -10.86 7.86
C PHE A 31 3.19 -10.15 8.90
N LYS A 32 2.74 -9.02 9.44
CA LYS A 32 3.36 -8.40 10.60
C LYS A 32 2.89 -9.12 11.85
N GLU A 33 3.83 -9.63 12.64
CA GLU A 33 3.53 -10.32 13.91
C GLU A 33 3.54 -9.37 15.11
N THR A 34 4.17 -8.19 14.98
CA THR A 34 4.29 -7.21 16.07
C THR A 34 3.88 -5.81 15.61
N VAL A 35 3.31 -5.04 16.55
CA VAL A 35 2.95 -3.64 16.33
C VAL A 35 4.22 -2.80 16.44
N GLY A 36 4.71 -2.30 15.32
CA GLY A 36 5.85 -1.39 15.27
C GLY A 36 5.53 0.02 15.81
N PRO A 37 6.55 0.82 16.12
CA PRO A 37 6.39 2.21 16.54
C PRO A 37 5.78 3.08 15.42
N LEU A 38 5.26 4.26 15.78
CA LEU A 38 4.67 5.21 14.83
C LEU A 38 5.63 5.58 13.69
N ASP A 39 6.92 5.73 14.01
CA ASP A 39 7.96 6.09 13.04
C ASP A 39 8.03 5.11 11.85
N THR A 40 7.74 3.82 12.06
CA THR A 40 7.70 2.83 10.97
C THR A 40 6.68 3.19 9.89
N TYR A 41 5.55 3.78 10.27
CA TYR A 41 4.51 4.20 9.32
C TYR A 41 4.88 5.48 8.59
N VAL A 42 5.51 6.42 9.32
CA VAL A 42 6.05 7.67 8.75
C VAL A 42 7.16 7.35 7.73
N ASP A 43 8.08 6.44 8.07
CA ASP A 43 9.15 6.00 7.18
C ASP A 43 8.60 5.29 5.95
N THR A 44 7.54 4.49 6.10
CA THR A 44 6.85 3.86 4.97
C THR A 44 6.25 4.92 4.04
N LEU A 45 5.58 5.94 4.58
CA LEU A 45 5.03 7.04 3.79
C LEU A 45 6.14 7.78 3.00
N ARG A 46 7.26 8.08 3.67
CA ARG A 46 8.41 8.76 3.05
C ARG A 46 9.07 7.91 1.96
N ALA A 47 9.25 6.61 2.20
CA ALA A 47 9.82 5.69 1.21
C ALA A 47 8.94 5.58 -0.05
N VAL A 48 7.63 5.42 0.14
CA VAL A 48 6.66 5.40 -0.98
C VAL A 48 6.71 6.70 -1.78
N ALA A 49 6.76 7.86 -1.09
CA ALA A 49 6.88 9.16 -1.75
C ALA A 49 8.24 9.35 -2.47
N ALA A 50 9.34 8.82 -1.91
CA ALA A 50 10.67 8.87 -2.52
C ALA A 50 10.74 8.06 -3.84
N GLU A 51 9.94 7.01 -3.97
CA GLU A 51 9.78 6.24 -5.21
C GLU A 51 8.81 6.91 -6.22
N GLY A 52 8.08 7.93 -5.77
CA GLY A 52 7.02 8.59 -6.54
C GLY A 52 5.74 7.77 -6.63
N LEU A 53 5.56 6.78 -5.74
CA LEU A 53 4.41 5.90 -5.71
C LEU A 53 3.26 6.49 -4.87
N PRO A 54 2.00 6.09 -5.14
CA PRO A 54 0.85 6.63 -4.42
C PRO A 54 0.69 6.06 -3.01
N TYR A 55 0.39 6.95 -2.07
CA TYR A 55 -0.13 6.63 -0.73
C TYR A 55 -1.41 7.45 -0.52
N LEU A 56 -2.54 6.75 -0.34
CA LEU A 56 -3.87 7.33 -0.24
C LEU A 56 -4.49 7.02 1.13
N VAL A 57 -5.26 7.97 1.65
CA VAL A 57 -6.18 7.79 2.78
C VAL A 57 -7.59 8.14 2.36
N ALA A 58 -8.56 7.41 2.89
CA ALA A 58 -9.96 7.79 2.84
C ALA A 58 -10.34 8.45 4.17
N VAL A 59 -10.84 9.68 4.11
CA VAL A 59 -11.21 10.46 5.29
C VAL A 59 -12.72 10.74 5.29
N ALA A 60 -13.35 10.69 6.46
CA ALA A 60 -14.75 11.08 6.58
C ALA A 60 -14.96 12.54 6.18
N ARG A 61 -16.01 12.82 5.37
CA ARG A 61 -16.42 14.20 5.05
C ARG A 61 -17.24 14.84 6.17
N ASP A 62 -18.02 14.03 6.86
CA ASP A 62 -18.82 14.40 8.03
C ASP A 62 -18.21 13.79 9.28
N SER A 63 -17.21 14.42 9.87
CA SER A 63 -16.93 14.19 11.28
C SER A 63 -16.39 15.46 11.94
N SER A 64 -17.28 16.12 12.67
CA SER A 64 -16.99 16.97 13.82
C SER A 64 -16.55 16.18 15.06
N ALA A 65 -16.35 14.86 14.94
CA ALA A 65 -15.86 13.99 16.00
C ALA A 65 -14.48 13.45 15.59
N PRO A 66 -13.41 13.79 16.31
CA PRO A 66 -12.15 13.08 16.20
C PRO A 66 -12.41 11.60 16.51
N ILE A 67 -11.91 10.67 15.68
CA ILE A 67 -11.68 9.30 16.15
C ILE A 67 -10.42 9.36 17.04
N THR A 68 -10.57 9.96 18.21
CA THR A 68 -9.60 9.88 19.32
C THR A 68 -10.09 8.81 20.27
N ALA A 69 -9.70 7.57 20.02
CA ALA A 69 -9.64 6.57 21.07
C ALA A 69 -8.16 6.18 21.20
N ASP A 70 -7.56 6.65 22.30
CA ASP A 70 -6.24 6.33 22.86
C ASP A 70 -4.97 6.84 22.14
N VAL A 71 -4.85 8.15 21.94
CA VAL A 71 -3.55 8.84 21.95
C VAL A 71 -3.69 10.15 22.73
N ALA A 72 -2.88 10.29 23.78
CA ALA A 72 -2.99 11.30 24.83
C ALA A 72 -2.42 12.68 24.47
N ASP A 73 -2.48 13.12 23.22
CA ASP A 73 -2.08 14.48 22.84
C ASP A 73 -3.06 15.07 21.82
N ALA A 74 -3.81 16.07 22.28
CA ALA A 74 -4.76 16.83 21.51
C ALA A 74 -4.15 18.17 21.11
N ASP A 75 -3.83 18.36 19.83
CA ASP A 75 -4.11 19.64 19.16
C ASP A 75 -4.00 19.54 17.62
N ALA A 76 -4.96 18.84 17.02
CA ALA A 76 -5.51 19.05 15.69
C ALA A 76 -6.53 17.93 15.47
N ALA A 77 -7.81 18.26 15.33
CA ALA A 77 -8.82 17.29 14.93
C ALA A 77 -8.55 16.88 13.47
N ALA A 78 -7.61 15.96 13.27
CA ALA A 78 -7.37 15.34 11.97
C ALA A 78 -8.67 14.63 11.55
N PRO A 79 -9.10 14.76 10.28
CA PRO A 79 -10.29 14.11 9.81
C PRO A 79 -10.14 12.60 9.97
N ALA A 80 -11.19 11.96 10.47
CA ALA A 80 -11.20 10.53 10.76
C ALA A 80 -10.79 9.71 9.53
N VAL A 81 -9.59 9.13 9.54
CA VAL A 81 -9.14 8.18 8.51
C VAL A 81 -9.94 6.89 8.67
N LEU A 82 -10.69 6.55 7.63
CA LEU A 82 -11.56 5.37 7.55
C LEU A 82 -10.87 4.18 6.86
N GLY A 83 -9.70 4.41 6.26
CA GLY A 83 -8.95 3.40 5.52
C GLY A 83 -7.80 4.02 4.76
N TYR A 84 -6.87 3.19 4.34
CA TYR A 84 -5.69 3.61 3.60
C TYR A 84 -5.29 2.57 2.56
N ALA A 85 -4.60 3.02 1.53
CA ALA A 85 -4.02 2.16 0.51
C ALA A 85 -2.75 2.77 -0.06
N TYR A 86 -1.74 1.96 -0.35
CA TYR A 86 -0.51 2.42 -0.99
C TYR A 86 0.12 1.34 -1.87
N ALA A 87 1.03 1.76 -2.75
CA ALA A 87 1.88 0.87 -3.54
C ALA A 87 3.35 1.07 -3.15
N LYS A 88 4.12 -0.02 -3.06
CA LYS A 88 5.57 -0.02 -2.83
C LYS A 88 6.30 -0.78 -3.95
N ALA A 89 7.55 -0.43 -4.26
CA ALA A 89 8.35 -1.23 -5.18
C ALA A 89 8.44 -2.70 -4.72
N PHE A 90 8.22 -3.62 -5.66
CA PHE A 90 8.36 -5.04 -5.38
C PHE A 90 9.83 -5.45 -5.56
N ARG A 91 10.47 -5.98 -4.51
CA ARG A 91 11.87 -6.46 -4.55
C ARG A 91 12.83 -5.41 -5.14
N ALA A 92 12.83 -4.23 -4.53
CA ALA A 92 13.60 -3.07 -4.99
C ALA A 92 15.12 -3.30 -5.07
N ASP A 93 15.65 -4.29 -4.33
CA ASP A 93 17.03 -4.76 -4.41
C ASP A 93 17.42 -5.33 -5.80
N ARG A 94 16.43 -5.65 -6.63
CA ARG A 94 16.61 -6.30 -7.94
C ARG A 94 16.04 -5.43 -9.06
N PRO A 95 16.88 -4.74 -9.84
CA PRO A 95 16.45 -3.77 -10.86
C PRO A 95 15.47 -4.30 -11.93
N ALA A 96 15.44 -5.61 -12.17
CA ALA A 96 14.51 -6.24 -13.10
C ALA A 96 13.04 -6.13 -12.65
N TYR A 97 12.77 -5.99 -11.35
CA TYR A 97 11.41 -5.83 -10.82
C TYR A 97 10.88 -4.39 -10.87
N ARG A 98 11.61 -3.43 -11.43
CA ARG A 98 11.22 -2.00 -11.51
C ARG A 98 9.84 -1.71 -12.15
N TYR A 99 9.24 -2.68 -12.83
CA TYR A 99 7.91 -2.59 -13.44
C TYR A 99 6.79 -3.16 -12.56
N ALA A 100 7.12 -3.62 -11.35
CA ALA A 100 6.22 -4.31 -10.44
C ALA A 100 6.13 -3.57 -9.11
N VAL A 101 4.90 -3.41 -8.62
CA VAL A 101 4.62 -2.89 -7.28
C VAL A 101 3.79 -3.89 -6.50
N GLU A 102 3.90 -3.86 -5.19
CA GLU A 102 3.01 -4.57 -4.28
C GLU A 102 2.08 -3.54 -3.61
N LEU A 103 0.78 -3.83 -3.58
CA LEU A 103 -0.19 -2.97 -2.92
C LEU A 103 -0.43 -3.39 -1.47
N THR A 104 -0.86 -2.42 -0.66
CA THR A 104 -1.42 -2.63 0.67
C THR A 104 -2.72 -1.86 0.76
N LEU A 105 -3.76 -2.45 1.34
CA LEU A 105 -5.06 -1.81 1.52
C LEU A 105 -5.72 -2.33 2.80
N PHE A 106 -6.11 -1.42 3.68
CA PHE A 106 -6.90 -1.74 4.87
C PHE A 106 -7.98 -0.68 5.09
N CYS A 107 -9.16 -1.14 5.52
CA CYS A 107 -10.24 -0.27 5.97
C CYS A 107 -10.29 -0.29 7.50
N ASP A 108 -10.77 0.77 8.12
CA ASP A 108 -11.12 0.74 9.53
C ASP A 108 -12.17 -0.38 9.76
N PRO A 109 -12.00 -1.25 10.78
CA PRO A 109 -12.85 -2.42 10.97
C PRO A 109 -14.33 -2.07 11.15
N GLU A 110 -14.65 -0.90 11.70
CA GLU A 110 -16.03 -0.43 11.91
C GLU A 110 -16.66 0.14 10.63
N HIS A 111 -15.87 0.33 9.58
CA HIS A 111 -16.24 1.01 8.34
C HIS A 111 -16.14 0.10 7.10
N THR A 112 -15.98 -1.21 7.29
CA THR A 112 -15.95 -2.21 6.21
C THR A 112 -17.33 -2.41 5.55
N GLY A 113 -17.36 -3.03 4.37
CA GLY A 113 -18.62 -3.40 3.67
C GLY A 113 -19.39 -2.24 3.03
N ARG A 114 -18.86 -1.01 3.03
CA ARG A 114 -19.53 0.21 2.56
C ARG A 114 -19.00 0.76 1.24
N GLY A 115 -18.35 -0.08 0.43
CA GLY A 115 -17.70 0.32 -0.83
C GLY A 115 -16.37 1.06 -0.67
N LEU A 116 -15.91 1.30 0.55
CA LEU A 116 -14.66 2.01 0.86
C LEU A 116 -13.42 1.36 0.23
N GLY A 117 -13.25 0.05 0.45
CA GLY A 117 -12.12 -0.71 -0.11
C GLY A 117 -12.13 -0.71 -1.63
N SER A 118 -13.30 -0.79 -2.26
CA SER A 118 -13.42 -0.68 -3.72
C SER A 118 -12.96 0.70 -4.21
N ALA A 119 -13.41 1.78 -3.56
CA ALA A 119 -13.03 3.14 -3.93
C ALA A 119 -11.53 3.41 -3.75
N LEU A 120 -10.94 2.94 -2.64
CA LEU A 120 -9.50 3.01 -2.40
C LEU A 120 -8.72 2.24 -3.46
N LEU A 121 -9.13 1.01 -3.78
CA LEU A 121 -8.43 0.19 -4.77
C LEU A 121 -8.52 0.79 -6.18
N THR A 122 -9.70 1.25 -6.61
CA THR A 122 -9.86 1.96 -7.90
C THR A 122 -8.90 3.14 -7.98
N THR A 123 -8.93 4.02 -6.97
CA THR A 123 -8.12 5.25 -6.96
C THR A 123 -6.63 4.92 -6.95
N LEU A 124 -6.21 3.89 -6.20
CA LEU A 124 -4.83 3.44 -6.16
C LEU A 124 -4.37 2.92 -7.53
N LEU A 125 -5.16 2.05 -8.17
CA LEU A 125 -4.80 1.49 -9.48
C LEU A 125 -4.71 2.56 -10.56
N ASP A 126 -5.60 3.56 -10.54
CA ASP A 126 -5.56 4.67 -11.49
C ASP A 126 -4.34 5.58 -11.24
N ALA A 127 -3.99 5.82 -9.98
CA ALA A 127 -2.76 6.53 -9.63
C ALA A 127 -1.51 5.75 -10.08
N VAL A 128 -1.46 4.43 -9.87
CA VAL A 128 -0.33 3.60 -10.29
C VAL A 128 -0.15 3.59 -11.82
N LYS A 129 -1.24 3.54 -12.60
CA LYS A 129 -1.17 3.59 -14.08
C LYS A 129 -0.55 4.88 -14.61
N THR A 130 -0.76 5.99 -13.91
CA THR A 130 -0.25 7.31 -14.28
C THR A 130 1.09 7.64 -13.62
N THR A 131 1.55 6.78 -12.70
CA THR A 131 2.82 6.94 -12.01
C THR A 131 3.97 6.48 -12.89
N THR A 132 4.99 7.32 -12.98
CA THR A 132 6.28 6.97 -13.54
C THR A 132 7.30 6.94 -12.40
N PRO A 133 7.65 5.76 -11.86
CA PRO A 133 8.56 5.65 -10.73
C PRO A 133 9.91 6.30 -11.04
N ARG A 134 10.50 6.96 -10.04
CA ARG A 134 11.80 7.60 -10.21
C ARG A 134 12.88 6.53 -10.44
N PRO A 135 13.77 6.68 -11.46
CA PRO A 135 14.80 5.68 -11.71
C PRO A 135 15.71 5.49 -10.49
N ALA A 136 16.01 4.24 -10.17
CA ALA A 136 16.85 3.79 -9.05
C ALA A 136 18.30 4.33 -9.09
N ALA A 137 18.69 5.10 -10.12
CA ALA A 137 19.98 5.77 -10.23
C ALA A 137 20.20 6.86 -9.17
N ALA A 138 19.18 7.22 -8.38
CA ALA A 138 19.35 8.02 -7.16
C ALA A 138 19.55 7.16 -5.87
N ALA A 139 19.42 5.84 -5.94
CA ALA A 139 19.47 4.93 -4.78
C ALA A 139 20.62 3.91 -4.81
N ALA A 140 21.20 3.60 -5.98
CA ALA A 140 22.21 2.56 -6.13
C ALA A 140 23.60 3.13 -6.51
N ALA A 141 24.28 3.72 -5.52
CA ALA A 141 25.73 3.95 -5.58
C ALA A 141 26.43 3.14 -4.47
N ALA A 142 26.25 1.81 -4.47
CA ALA A 142 27.09 0.88 -3.71
C ALA A 142 26.88 -0.57 -4.20
N ALA A 143 27.99 -1.31 -4.31
CA ALA A 143 28.12 -2.74 -4.63
C ALA A 143 28.22 -3.13 -6.12
N ALA A 144 29.44 -3.02 -6.66
CA ALA A 144 29.87 -3.78 -7.83
C ALA A 144 30.68 -5.01 -7.39
N ALA A 145 30.36 -6.18 -7.95
CA ALA A 145 31.20 -7.37 -7.96
C ALA A 145 31.06 -8.08 -9.33
N PRO A 146 32.11 -8.75 -9.86
CA PRO A 146 32.12 -9.25 -11.24
C PRO A 146 31.51 -10.66 -11.35
N GLY A 147 30.63 -10.88 -12.33
CA GLY A 147 30.35 -12.22 -12.84
C GLY A 147 28.94 -12.49 -13.40
N HIS A 148 28.94 -12.97 -14.66
CA HIS A 148 27.89 -13.62 -15.46
C HIS A 148 27.33 -12.80 -16.65
N PRO A 149 27.22 -13.41 -17.85
CA PRO A 149 26.70 -12.74 -19.04
C PRO A 149 25.25 -12.32 -18.81
N SER A 150 25.03 -11.00 -18.77
CA SER A 150 23.72 -10.41 -18.51
C SER A 150 22.85 -10.41 -19.77
N HIS A 151 21.53 -10.48 -19.61
CA HIS A 151 20.54 -10.21 -20.66
C HIS A 151 20.52 -8.75 -21.15
N LEU A 152 21.52 -7.93 -20.80
CA LEU A 152 21.73 -6.62 -21.38
C LEU A 152 22.28 -6.81 -22.81
N ALA A 153 21.39 -7.23 -23.72
CA ALA A 153 21.52 -6.78 -25.09
C ALA A 153 21.35 -5.25 -25.06
N ASP A 154 22.46 -4.58 -25.39
CA ASP A 154 22.60 -3.22 -25.91
C ASP A 154 21.46 -2.21 -25.68
N GLY A 155 21.80 -1.09 -25.04
CA GLY A 155 21.16 0.20 -25.31
C GLY A 155 20.15 0.72 -24.30
N ASP A 156 19.94 0.06 -23.17
CA ASP A 156 18.98 0.53 -22.16
C ASP A 156 19.62 1.44 -21.10
N THR A 157 20.50 2.34 -21.53
CA THR A 157 21.05 3.41 -20.71
C THR A 157 19.99 4.51 -20.50
N ALA A 158 19.72 4.82 -19.23
CA ALA A 158 19.11 6.03 -18.67
C ALA A 158 18.34 6.98 -19.62
N ALA A 159 17.01 7.13 -19.45
CA ALA A 159 16.32 8.44 -19.55
C ALA A 159 14.78 8.39 -19.48
N ALA A 160 14.10 7.33 -19.90
CA ALA A 160 12.64 7.39 -20.04
C ALA A 160 11.89 6.92 -18.77
N PRO A 161 10.92 7.69 -18.25
CA PRO A 161 9.98 7.21 -17.23
C PRO A 161 9.27 5.96 -17.75
N ARG A 162 9.22 4.88 -16.96
CA ARG A 162 8.62 3.62 -17.40
C ARG A 162 7.40 3.25 -16.57
N PRO A 163 6.28 2.90 -17.22
CA PRO A 163 5.04 2.63 -16.52
C PRO A 163 5.14 1.34 -15.72
N ILE A 164 4.46 1.32 -14.58
CA ILE A 164 4.19 0.08 -13.84
C ILE A 164 3.35 -0.84 -14.75
N ARG A 165 3.77 -2.11 -14.85
CA ARG A 165 3.11 -3.15 -15.66
C ARG A 165 2.45 -4.22 -14.80
N HIS A 166 2.91 -4.39 -13.57
CA HIS A 166 2.44 -5.44 -12.68
C HIS A 166 2.10 -4.86 -11.31
N VAL A 167 0.92 -5.21 -10.81
CA VAL A 167 0.48 -4.89 -9.45
C VAL A 167 0.23 -6.21 -8.74
N LEU A 168 0.94 -6.43 -7.65
CA LEU A 168 0.82 -7.63 -6.83
C LEU A 168 -0.01 -7.30 -5.59
N ALA A 169 -0.93 -8.20 -5.25
CA ALA A 169 -1.61 -8.22 -3.97
C ALA A 169 -1.29 -9.55 -3.29
N VAL A 170 -0.65 -9.50 -2.13
CA VAL A 170 -0.38 -10.69 -1.30
C VAL A 170 -1.43 -10.71 -0.20
N MET A 171 -2.13 -11.84 -0.08
CA MET A 171 -3.17 -12.02 0.93
C MET A 171 -3.00 -13.36 1.64
N ALA A 172 -3.23 -13.37 2.94
CA ALA A 172 -3.47 -14.60 3.67
C ALA A 172 -4.88 -15.11 3.36
N VAL A 173 -5.05 -16.43 3.44
CA VAL A 173 -6.37 -17.07 3.41
C VAL A 173 -6.72 -17.46 4.83
N ASP A 174 -7.78 -16.85 5.36
CA ASP A 174 -8.42 -17.27 6.61
C ASP A 174 -9.57 -18.21 6.27
N ASP A 175 -9.38 -19.51 6.46
CA ASP A 175 -10.36 -20.53 6.10
C ASP A 175 -11.61 -20.54 7.00
N GLN A 176 -11.55 -19.89 8.16
CA GLN A 176 -12.70 -19.64 9.04
C GLN A 176 -13.43 -18.33 8.69
N GLY A 177 -12.83 -17.50 7.84
CA GLY A 177 -13.39 -16.23 7.39
C GLY A 177 -14.52 -16.38 6.37
N GLN A 178 -15.03 -15.24 5.90
CA GLN A 178 -16.12 -15.22 4.91
C GLN A 178 -15.78 -16.01 3.64
N GLN A 179 -16.73 -16.84 3.20
CA GLN A 179 -16.57 -17.69 2.02
C GLN A 179 -15.32 -18.60 2.13
N GLN A 180 -14.99 -19.09 3.33
CA GLN A 180 -13.82 -19.94 3.59
C GLN A 180 -12.53 -19.25 3.12
N GLY A 181 -12.40 -17.95 3.42
CA GLY A 181 -11.26 -17.12 3.03
C GLY A 181 -11.24 -16.65 1.57
N ARG A 182 -12.25 -17.01 0.77
CA ARG A 182 -12.30 -16.67 -0.66
C ARG A 182 -12.92 -15.30 -0.95
N ALA A 183 -13.55 -14.65 0.03
CA ALA A 183 -14.21 -13.37 -0.19
C ALA A 183 -13.23 -12.28 -0.65
N LEU A 184 -12.04 -12.21 -0.04
CA LEU A 184 -11.01 -11.23 -0.41
C LEU A 184 -10.42 -11.53 -1.80
N LYS A 185 -10.25 -12.81 -2.15
CA LYS A 185 -9.86 -13.22 -3.51
C LYS A 185 -10.91 -12.74 -4.53
N ALA A 186 -12.18 -13.05 -4.30
CA ALA A 186 -13.28 -12.62 -5.18
C ALA A 186 -13.39 -11.09 -5.26
N PHE A 187 -13.01 -10.37 -4.21
CA PHE A 187 -12.88 -8.92 -4.24
C PHE A 187 -11.82 -8.48 -5.27
N TYR A 188 -10.60 -8.99 -5.20
CA TYR A 188 -9.53 -8.64 -6.14
C TYR A 188 -9.83 -9.08 -7.58
N GLU A 189 -10.48 -10.22 -7.80
CA GLU A 189 -10.84 -10.69 -9.14
C GLU A 189 -11.75 -9.72 -9.89
N ARG A 190 -12.63 -8.97 -9.18
CA ARG A 190 -13.45 -7.91 -9.81
C ARG A 190 -12.63 -6.74 -10.36
N PHE A 191 -11.39 -6.60 -9.93
CA PHE A 191 -10.44 -5.60 -10.41
C PHE A 191 -9.45 -6.17 -11.42
N GLY A 192 -9.67 -7.40 -11.91
CA GLY A 192 -8.85 -8.04 -12.93
C GLY A 192 -7.60 -8.74 -12.40
N PHE A 193 -7.48 -8.94 -11.08
CA PHE A 193 -6.38 -9.73 -10.52
C PHE A 193 -6.56 -11.21 -10.84
N GLY A 194 -5.48 -11.84 -11.34
CA GLY A 194 -5.38 -13.29 -11.48
C GLY A 194 -4.70 -13.93 -10.27
N LEU A 195 -5.15 -15.13 -9.89
CA LEU A 195 -4.48 -15.91 -8.86
C LEU A 195 -3.25 -16.61 -9.43
N VAL A 196 -2.09 -16.43 -8.79
CA VAL A 196 -0.91 -17.26 -9.04
C VAL A 196 -0.96 -18.45 -8.09
N ARG A 197 -1.26 -19.64 -8.61
CA ARG A 197 -1.23 -20.89 -7.83
C ARG A 197 0.17 -21.50 -7.86
N LEU A 198 0.63 -21.95 -6.71
CA LEU A 198 1.75 -22.87 -6.61
C LEU A 198 1.16 -24.27 -6.52
N PHE A 199 1.11 -24.94 -7.68
CA PHE A 199 0.54 -26.28 -7.93
C PHE A 199 -1.00 -26.38 -7.84
#